data_AF-A0AAU9VWI9-F1
#
_entry.id   AF-A0AAU9VWI9-F1
#
_cell.length_a   1.000
_cell.length_b   1.000
_cell.length_c   1.000
_cell.angle_alpha   90.00
_cell.angle_beta   90.00
_cell.angle_gamma   90.00
#
_symmetry.space_group_name_H-M   'P 1'
#
loop_
_entity.id
_entity.type
_entity.pdbx_description
1 polymer ?
#
loop_
_entity_poly.entity_id
_entity_poly.type
_entity_poly.pdbx_seq_one_letter_code
_entity_poly.pdbx_strand_id
1 'polypeptide(L)'
;INICNLSPPATGWRRPPAPTDHSVGADILRVRHFRNSLYAHVTKASIDETSFNSYWNDIREVLVRLGGAKYDELIRKVKTECMDPDTEEDYKSLLKEWQKQDDDIRDRLESIDEKTEKTHELLLDLKDHVVSLGGIPGKSIKLCN
;
A
#
# COMPACT_ATOMS: atom_id res chain seq x y z
N ILE A 1 -0.34 -13.17 -35.95
CA ILE A 1 -0.05 -12.83 -34.54
C ILE A 1 1.45 -12.89 -34.39
N ASN A 2 2.08 -11.74 -34.12
CA ASN A 2 3.47 -11.65 -33.69
C ASN A 2 3.43 -11.34 -32.19
N ILE A 3 4.06 -12.17 -31.36
CA ILE A 3 4.19 -11.96 -29.92
C ILE A 3 5.66 -11.68 -29.66
N CYS A 4 5.99 -10.41 -29.39
CA CYS A 4 7.33 -9.98 -28.98
C CYS A 4 8.48 -10.44 -29.89
N ASN A 5 8.23 -10.62 -31.20
CA ASN A 5 9.19 -11.18 -32.17
C ASN A 5 9.70 -12.59 -31.82
N LEU A 6 8.95 -13.33 -31.00
CA LEU A 6 9.25 -14.72 -30.68
C LEU A 6 8.73 -15.64 -31.77
N SER A 7 9.49 -16.71 -32.02
CA SER A 7 9.01 -17.81 -32.86
C SER A 7 7.80 -18.47 -32.21
N PRO A 8 6.76 -18.81 -32.99
CA PRO A 8 5.63 -19.56 -32.47
C PRO A 8 6.07 -20.94 -31.97
N PRO A 9 5.35 -21.51 -31.00
CA PRO A 9 5.46 -22.93 -30.66
C PRO A 9 5.15 -23.80 -31.88
N ALA A 10 5.52 -25.08 -31.83
CA ALA A 10 5.28 -26.02 -32.94
C ALA A 10 3.78 -26.13 -33.31
N THR A 11 2.88 -25.95 -32.33
CA THR A 11 1.43 -25.98 -32.52
C THR A 11 0.83 -24.60 -32.88
N GLY A 12 1.65 -23.55 -32.91
CA GLY A 12 1.25 -22.16 -33.13
C GLY A 12 0.61 -21.49 -31.91
N TRP A 13 0.38 -20.18 -32.00
CA TRP A 13 -0.13 -19.36 -30.89
C TRP A 13 -1.59 -19.60 -30.46
N ARG A 14 -2.33 -20.43 -31.21
CA ARG A 14 -3.78 -20.64 -31.02
C ARG A 14 -4.13 -22.01 -30.42
N ARG A 15 -3.14 -22.88 -30.25
CA ARG A 15 -3.34 -24.24 -29.74
C ARG A 15 -2.48 -24.45 -28.51
N PRO A 16 -2.86 -25.37 -27.61
CA PRO A 16 -1.99 -25.78 -26.51
C PRO A 16 -0.65 -26.27 -27.05
N PRO A 17 0.47 -25.91 -26.41
CA PRO A 17 1.76 -26.49 -26.75
C PRO A 17 1.82 -27.96 -26.32
N ALA A 18 2.66 -28.76 -26.99
CA ALA A 18 2.93 -30.12 -26.55
C ALA A 18 3.62 -30.12 -25.17
N PRO A 19 3.39 -31.10 -24.28
CA PRO A 19 4.03 -31.13 -22.96
C PRO A 19 5.55 -31.06 -23.00
N THR A 20 6.16 -31.61 -24.04
CA THR A 20 7.61 -31.65 -24.29
C THR A 20 8.17 -30.39 -24.96
N ASP A 21 7.31 -29.47 -25.42
CA ASP A 21 7.74 -28.20 -26.03
C ASP A 21 8.07 -27.19 -24.93
N HIS A 22 9.35 -27.09 -24.58
CA HIS A 22 9.86 -26.15 -23.57
C HIS A 22 10.39 -24.84 -24.20
N SER A 23 9.95 -24.49 -25.41
CA SER A 23 10.30 -23.20 -26.01
C SER A 23 9.70 -22.03 -25.21
N VAL A 24 10.34 -20.87 -25.30
CA VAL A 24 9.84 -19.63 -24.66
C VAL A 24 8.40 -19.33 -25.07
N GLY A 25 8.08 -19.50 -26.36
CA GLY A 25 6.72 -19.30 -26.86
C GLY A 25 5.72 -20.26 -26.23
N ALA A 26 6.10 -21.53 -26.02
CA ALA A 26 5.23 -22.53 -25.44
C ALA A 26 4.96 -22.22 -23.96
N ASP A 27 6.00 -21.83 -23.22
CA ASP A 27 5.87 -21.44 -21.82
C ASP A 27 5.04 -20.16 -21.63
N ILE A 28 5.15 -19.17 -22.52
CA ILE A 28 4.26 -18.00 -22.52
C ILE A 28 2.79 -18.41 -22.73
N LEU A 29 2.52 -19.35 -23.64
CA LEU A 29 1.15 -19.88 -23.82
C LEU A 29 0.65 -20.61 -22.57
N ARG A 30 1.50 -21.36 -21.87
CA ARG A 30 1.15 -22.03 -20.61
C ARG A 30 0.81 -21.01 -19.52
N VAL A 31 1.61 -19.96 -19.33
CA VAL A 31 1.30 -18.88 -18.37
C VAL A 31 -0.05 -18.24 -18.68
N ARG A 32 -0.30 -17.91 -19.95
CA ARG A 32 -1.60 -17.37 -20.39
C ARG A 32 -2.74 -18.33 -20.08
N HIS A 33 -2.55 -19.62 -20.33
CA HIS A 33 -3.56 -20.65 -20.05
C HIS A 33 -3.86 -20.73 -18.55
N PHE A 34 -2.84 -20.86 -17.69
CA PHE A 34 -3.04 -20.92 -16.24
C PHE A 34 -3.76 -19.69 -15.71
N ARG A 35 -3.35 -18.48 -16.12
CA ARG A 35 -4.03 -17.24 -15.73
C ARG A 35 -5.50 -17.23 -16.12
N ASN A 36 -5.81 -17.69 -17.34
CA ASN A 36 -7.18 -17.68 -17.85
C ASN A 36 -8.05 -18.72 -17.15
N SER A 37 -7.53 -19.94 -17.00
CA SER A 37 -8.29 -21.08 -16.48
C SER A 37 -8.43 -21.08 -14.96
N LEU A 38 -7.42 -20.60 -14.22
CA LEU A 38 -7.37 -20.71 -12.75
C LEU A 38 -7.80 -19.43 -12.03
N TYR A 39 -7.72 -18.27 -12.70
CA TYR A 39 -8.01 -16.97 -12.07
C TYR A 39 -9.08 -16.17 -12.81
N ALA A 40 -8.91 -15.93 -14.12
CA ALA A 40 -9.76 -14.96 -14.83
C ALA A 40 -11.19 -15.43 -15.14
N HIS A 41 -11.43 -16.74 -15.18
CA HIS A 41 -12.72 -17.32 -15.60
C HIS A 41 -13.31 -18.32 -14.61
N VAL A 42 -12.76 -18.41 -13.39
CA VAL A 42 -13.32 -19.30 -12.36
C VAL A 42 -14.54 -18.66 -11.72
N THR A 43 -15.63 -19.43 -11.62
CA THR A 43 -16.87 -19.01 -10.94
C THR A 43 -16.79 -19.21 -9.42
N LYS A 44 -15.82 -20.00 -8.95
CA LYS A 44 -15.59 -20.31 -7.55
C LYS A 44 -14.10 -20.26 -7.24
N ALA A 45 -13.73 -19.49 -6.21
CA ALA A 45 -12.37 -19.42 -5.69
C ALA A 45 -12.10 -20.56 -4.70
N SER A 46 -12.22 -21.81 -5.15
CA SER A 46 -11.85 -22.99 -4.34
C SER A 46 -11.27 -24.08 -5.22
N ILE A 47 -10.17 -24.69 -4.78
CA ILE A 47 -9.51 -25.81 -5.44
C ILE A 47 -9.07 -26.82 -4.38
N ASP A 48 -9.12 -28.11 -4.68
CA ASP A 48 -8.63 -29.13 -3.75
C ASP A 48 -7.10 -29.13 -3.69
N GLU A 49 -6.55 -29.66 -2.60
CA GLU A 49 -5.11 -29.66 -2.35
C GLU A 49 -4.31 -30.41 -3.42
N THR A 50 -4.85 -31.49 -3.98
CA THR A 50 -4.15 -32.27 -5.02
C THR A 50 -4.01 -31.45 -6.29
N SER A 51 -5.11 -30.85 -6.74
CA SER A 51 -5.13 -29.97 -7.92
C SER A 51 -4.27 -28.72 -7.70
N PHE A 52 -4.35 -28.09 -6.51
CA PHE A 52 -3.49 -26.96 -6.15
C PHE A 52 -2.02 -27.32 -6.28
N ASN A 53 -1.60 -28.44 -5.69
CA ASN A 53 -0.21 -28.89 -5.73
C ASN A 53 0.27 -29.19 -7.15
N SER A 54 -0.59 -29.79 -7.99
CA SER A 54 -0.28 -30.05 -9.40
C SER A 54 -0.07 -28.74 -10.16
N TYR A 55 -1.05 -27.84 -10.14
CA TYR A 55 -0.93 -26.58 -10.86
C TYR A 55 0.20 -25.71 -10.35
N TRP A 56 0.44 -25.70 -9.04
CA TRP A 56 1.57 -25.00 -8.44
C TRP A 56 2.90 -25.47 -9.02
N ASN A 57 3.10 -26.78 -9.11
CA ASN A 57 4.33 -27.36 -9.67
C ASN A 57 4.47 -27.01 -11.16
N ASP A 58 3.39 -27.15 -11.94
CA ASP A 58 3.40 -26.83 -13.38
C ASP A 58 3.74 -25.34 -13.63
N ILE A 59 3.12 -24.44 -12.86
CA ILE A 59 3.38 -22.99 -12.93
C ILE A 59 4.82 -22.70 -12.53
N ARG A 60 5.30 -23.28 -11.42
CA ARG A 60 6.69 -23.11 -10.96
C ARG A 60 7.67 -23.52 -12.05
N GLU A 61 7.51 -24.70 -12.64
CA GLU A 61 8.42 -25.19 -13.68
C GLU A 61 8.46 -24.25 -14.90
N VAL A 62 7.30 -23.76 -15.34
CA VAL A 62 7.21 -22.78 -16.43
C VAL A 62 7.93 -21.48 -16.07
N LEU A 63 7.70 -20.95 -14.87
CA LEU A 63 8.34 -19.70 -14.44
C LEU A 63 9.86 -19.85 -14.27
N VAL A 64 10.33 -20.99 -13.77
CA VAL A 64 11.76 -21.30 -13.66
C VAL A 64 12.41 -21.43 -15.04
N ARG A 65 11.74 -22.04 -16.03
CA ARG A 65 12.25 -22.08 -17.42
C ARG A 65 12.34 -20.69 -18.05
N LEU A 66 11.38 -19.81 -17.79
CA LEU A 66 11.35 -18.45 -18.33
C LEU A 66 12.34 -17.50 -17.64
N GLY A 67 12.39 -17.52 -16.30
CA GLY A 67 13.19 -16.59 -15.49
C GLY A 67 14.57 -17.11 -15.09
N GLY A 68 14.78 -18.42 -15.18
CA GLY A 68 16.00 -19.12 -14.75
C GLY A 68 15.91 -19.68 -13.33
N ALA A 69 16.82 -20.61 -13.04
CA ALA A 69 16.89 -21.37 -11.77
C ALA A 69 17.01 -20.51 -10.51
N LYS A 70 17.54 -19.28 -10.63
CA LYS A 70 17.66 -18.33 -9.50
C LYS A 70 16.31 -17.96 -8.87
N TYR A 71 15.21 -18.07 -9.61
CA TYR A 71 13.88 -17.79 -9.08
C TYR A 71 13.23 -19.01 -8.42
N ASP A 72 13.83 -20.19 -8.54
CA ASP A 72 13.21 -21.42 -8.07
C ASP A 72 12.96 -21.40 -6.55
N GLU A 73 13.98 -21.05 -5.78
CA GLU A 73 13.89 -20.93 -4.32
C GLU A 73 12.86 -19.88 -3.91
N LEU A 74 12.89 -18.70 -4.54
CA LEU A 74 11.92 -17.62 -4.29
C LEU A 74 10.48 -18.09 -4.56
N ILE A 75 10.26 -18.77 -5.68
CA ILE A 75 8.93 -19.30 -6.02
C ILE A 75 8.52 -20.36 -4.99
N ARG A 76 9.38 -21.32 -4.64
CA ARG A 76 9.04 -22.34 -3.62
C ARG A 76 8.69 -21.71 -2.28
N LYS A 77 9.41 -20.65 -1.89
CA LYS A 77 9.13 -19.90 -0.65
C LYS A 77 7.70 -19.36 -0.65
N VAL A 78 7.25 -18.72 -1.73
CA VAL A 78 5.89 -18.16 -1.83
C VAL A 78 4.79 -19.20 -1.60
N LYS A 79 5.04 -20.49 -1.90
CA LYS A 79 4.06 -21.57 -1.65
C LYS A 79 3.73 -21.74 -0.16
N THR A 80 4.76 -21.62 0.67
CA THR A 80 4.74 -21.96 2.09
C THR A 80 4.91 -20.74 2.99
N GLU A 81 5.20 -19.58 2.40
CA GLU A 81 5.30 -18.32 3.11
C GLU A 81 3.95 -18.05 3.77
N CYS A 82 3.99 -17.88 5.09
CA CYS A 82 2.78 -17.80 5.88
C CYS A 82 2.09 -16.47 5.60
N MET A 83 0.83 -16.52 5.18
CA MET A 83 -0.12 -15.42 5.35
C MET A 83 -0.74 -15.59 6.75
N ASP A 84 0.10 -15.54 7.79
CA ASP A 84 -0.24 -16.00 9.13
C ASP A 84 -1.40 -15.18 9.73
N PRO A 85 -2.55 -15.79 10.08
CA PRO A 85 -3.62 -15.11 10.78
C PRO A 85 -3.17 -14.45 12.09
N ASP A 86 -2.15 -15.02 12.76
CA ASP A 86 -1.59 -14.43 13.98
C ASP A 86 -0.84 -13.13 13.64
N THR A 87 -0.09 -13.10 12.53
CA THR A 87 0.50 -11.84 12.03
C THR A 87 -0.56 -10.86 11.51
N GLU A 88 -1.68 -11.34 10.98
CA GLU A 88 -2.80 -10.49 10.57
C GLU A 88 -3.43 -9.78 11.78
N GLU A 89 -3.62 -10.49 12.91
CA GLU A 89 -4.13 -9.91 14.15
C GLU A 89 -3.14 -8.93 14.78
N ASP A 90 -1.84 -9.23 14.71
CA ASP A 90 -0.78 -8.30 15.14
C ASP A 90 -0.81 -7.00 14.31
N TYR A 91 -0.93 -7.10 12.97
CA TYR A 91 -1.04 -5.92 12.11
C TYR A 91 -2.34 -5.14 12.36
N LYS A 92 -3.48 -5.81 12.56
CA LYS A 92 -4.74 -5.16 12.94
C LYS A 92 -4.64 -4.44 14.28
N SER A 93 -3.97 -5.04 15.25
CA SER A 93 -3.75 -4.45 16.57
C SER A 93 -2.87 -3.21 16.49
N LEU A 94 -1.77 -3.27 15.72
CA LEU A 94 -0.91 -2.11 15.47
C LEU A 94 -1.67 -0.95 14.80
N LEU A 95 -2.51 -1.25 13.80
CA LEU A 95 -3.32 -0.23 13.13
C LEU A 95 -4.32 0.46 14.07
N LYS A 96 -4.98 -0.30 14.95
CA LYS A 96 -5.90 0.26 15.96
C LYS A 96 -5.17 1.15 16.97
N GLU A 97 -3.98 0.75 17.40
CA GLU A 97 -3.17 1.56 18.31
C GLU A 97 -2.72 2.87 17.66
N TRP A 98 -2.25 2.82 16.40
CA TRP A 98 -1.92 4.04 15.65
C TRP A 98 -3.11 4.96 15.47
N GLN A 99 -4.29 4.42 15.13
CA GLN A 99 -5.51 5.21 15.04
C GLN A 99 -5.82 5.94 16.36
N LYS A 100 -5.68 5.26 17.49
CA LYS A 100 -5.92 5.86 18.81
C LYS A 100 -4.91 6.98 19.12
N GLN A 101 -3.64 6.79 18.72
CA GLN A 101 -2.61 7.82 18.90
C GLN A 101 -2.88 9.05 18.02
N ASP A 102 -3.30 8.84 16.77
CA ASP A 102 -3.69 9.93 15.88
C ASP A 102 -4.91 10.69 16.41
N ASP A 103 -5.89 9.98 16.98
CA ASP A 103 -7.06 10.59 17.62
C ASP A 103 -6.66 11.42 18.86
N ASP A 104 -5.79 10.91 19.75
CA ASP A 104 -5.26 11.67 20.90
C ASP A 104 -4.48 12.92 20.47
N ILE A 105 -3.63 12.78 19.44
CA ILE A 105 -2.88 13.91 18.88
C ILE A 105 -3.83 14.97 18.34
N ARG A 106 -4.88 14.56 17.62
CA ARG A 106 -5.89 15.48 17.08
C ARG A 106 -6.63 16.22 18.20
N ASP A 107 -7.10 15.53 19.23
CA ASP A 107 -7.83 16.14 20.34
C ASP A 107 -6.94 17.15 21.11
N ARG A 108 -5.65 16.81 21.27
CA ARG A 108 -4.66 17.71 21.89
C ARG A 108 -4.37 18.92 21.03
N LEU A 109 -4.32 18.76 19.71
CA LEU A 109 -4.15 19.87 18.77
C LEU A 109 -5.34 20.83 18.84
N GLU A 110 -6.57 20.31 18.86
CA GLU A 110 -7.78 21.13 19.00
C GLU A 110 -7.80 21.91 20.34
N SER A 111 -7.42 21.27 21.45
CA SER A 111 -7.29 21.96 22.73
C SER A 111 -6.23 23.06 22.73
N ILE A 112 -5.13 22.87 21.99
CA ILE A 112 -4.10 23.91 21.83
C ILE A 112 -4.66 25.06 20.99
N ASP A 113 -5.34 24.75 19.89
CA ASP A 113 -5.93 25.74 18.98
C ASP A 113 -6.88 26.68 19.73
N GLU A 114 -7.83 26.13 20.50
CA GLU A 114 -8.75 26.92 21.33
C GLU A 114 -8.02 27.82 22.34
N LYS A 115 -6.95 27.32 22.97
CA LYS A 115 -6.16 28.10 23.93
C LYS A 115 -5.40 29.21 23.23
N THR A 116 -4.90 28.96 22.03
CA THR A 116 -4.21 29.97 21.24
C THR A 116 -5.16 31.08 20.78
N GLU A 117 -6.39 30.74 20.39
CA GLU A 117 -7.43 31.73 20.07
C GLU A 117 -7.79 32.60 21.28
N LYS A 118 -8.09 31.99 22.44
CA LYS A 118 -8.39 32.73 23.68
C LYS A 118 -7.23 33.65 24.10
N THR A 119 -6.00 33.16 23.96
CA THR A 119 -4.80 33.96 24.27
C THR A 119 -4.68 35.14 23.31
N HIS A 120 -4.98 34.94 22.03
CA HIS A 120 -4.96 35.99 21.02
C HIS A 120 -6.03 37.07 21.28
N GLU A 121 -7.26 36.67 21.65
CA GLU A 121 -8.32 37.61 22.03
C GLU A 121 -7.92 38.49 23.24
N LEU A 122 -7.42 37.88 24.31
CA LEU A 122 -6.96 38.62 25.50
C LEU A 122 -5.82 39.59 25.19
N LEU A 123 -4.93 39.24 24.25
CA LEU A 123 -3.86 40.14 23.80
C LEU A 123 -4.38 41.33 23.00
N LEU A 124 -5.45 41.17 22.20
CA LEU A 124 -6.11 42.26 21.51
C LEU A 124 -6.77 43.22 22.50
N ASP A 125 -7.53 42.69 23.46
CA ASP A 125 -8.18 43.50 24.51
C ASP A 125 -7.17 44.31 25.33
N LEU A 126 -6.06 43.66 25.72
CA LEU A 126 -4.98 44.32 26.45
C LEU A 126 -4.33 45.43 25.61
N LYS A 127 -4.11 45.18 24.32
CA LYS A 127 -3.55 46.18 23.39
C LYS A 127 -4.47 47.39 23.28
N ASP A 128 -5.77 47.20 23.12
CA ASP A 128 -6.75 48.28 23.03
C ASP A 128 -6.82 49.09 24.33
N HIS A 129 -6.80 48.41 25.48
CA HIS A 129 -6.70 49.07 26.78
C HIS A 129 -5.43 49.94 26.90
N VAL A 130 -4.27 49.43 26.52
CA VAL A 130 -3.00 50.19 26.57
C VAL A 130 -3.03 51.41 25.64
N VAL A 131 -3.59 51.27 24.43
CA VAL A 131 -3.76 52.39 23.48
C VAL A 131 -4.67 53.48 24.07
N SER A 132 -5.75 53.10 24.75
CA SER A 132 -6.67 54.04 25.40
C SER A 132 -6.00 54.85 26.53
N LEU A 133 -5.03 54.25 27.24
CA LEU A 133 -4.27 54.89 28.33
C LEU A 133 -3.15 55.81 27.83
N GLY A 134 -2.63 55.57 26.61
CA GLY A 134 -1.57 56.37 25.98
C GLY A 134 -2.00 57.74 25.45
N GLY A 135 -3.29 58.10 25.55
CA GLY A 135 -3.87 59.35 25.04
C GLY A 135 -3.78 60.58 25.96
N ILE A 136 -2.88 60.62 26.95
CA ILE A 136 -2.77 61.79 27.86
C ILE A 136 -1.84 62.84 27.22
N PRO A 137 -2.32 64.05 26.86
CA PRO A 137 -1.47 65.13 26.39
C PRO A 137 -0.54 65.55 27.52
N GLY A 138 0.77 65.54 27.28
CA GLY A 138 1.77 66.01 28.23
C GLY A 138 1.45 67.43 28.69
N LYS A 139 1.00 67.59 29.94
CA LYS A 139 0.92 68.90 30.58
C LYS A 139 2.33 69.34 30.92
N SER A 140 2.89 70.24 30.11
CA SER A 140 4.08 71.02 30.45
C SER A 140 3.84 71.73 31.77
N ILE A 141 4.53 71.29 32.82
CA ILE A 141 4.56 71.99 34.11
C ILE A 141 5.45 73.21 33.92
N LYS A 142 4.86 74.41 33.82
CA LYS A 142 5.61 75.65 33.98
C LYS A 142 5.93 75.80 35.47
N LEU A 143 7.20 75.67 35.83
CA LEU A 143 7.68 76.16 37.12
C LEU A 143 7.65 77.70 37.08
N CYS A 144 6.81 78.30 37.91
CA CYS A 144 6.88 79.74 38.18
C CYS A 144 8.04 80.01 39.15
N ASN A 145 8.89 80.96 38.77
CA ASN A 145 9.93 81.57 39.61
C ASN A 145 9.47 82.98 39.98
#